data_AF-A0A3C1WFX2-F1
#
_entry.id   AF-A0A3C1WFX2-F1
#
_cell.length_a   1.000
_cell.length_b   1.000
_cell.length_c   1.000
_cell.angle_alpha   90.00
_cell.angle_beta   90.00
_cell.angle_gamma   90.00
#
_symmetry.space_group_name_H-M   'P 1'
#
loop_
_entity.id
_entity.type
_entity.pdbx_description
1 polymer ?
#
loop_
_entity_poly.entity_id
_entity_poly.type
_entity_poly.pdbx_seq_one_letter_code
_entity_poly.pdbx_strand_id
1 'polypeptide(L)'
;PRRTLAEEIPQALLKLWPDNWFAPKLVLPGVLTFSGSSSGGKGAEPEVLDEELEGFSRRLRESGQAEELLNGFPLWVMADEPGFVAKSLDNFLWVTFTRSDPARDVHGIFAFTERKHWGCRGPLVIDARIKPHHAPPLESDPDVVKRVEALAAPGRPLHGLF
;
A
#
# COMPACT_ATOMS: atom_id res chain seq x y z
N PRO A 1 -2.81 -3.44 -25.05
CA PRO A 1 -1.49 -2.79 -25.18
C PRO A 1 -0.58 -3.27 -24.04
N ARG A 2 0.69 -3.55 -24.33
CA ARG A 2 1.68 -3.93 -23.30
C ARG A 2 2.20 -2.64 -22.65
N ARG A 3 2.09 -2.53 -21.32
CA ARG A 3 2.62 -1.39 -20.55
C ARG A 3 4.08 -1.66 -20.18
N THR A 4 4.92 -0.63 -20.20
CA THR A 4 6.23 -0.65 -19.56
C THR A 4 6.04 -0.26 -18.10
N LEU A 5 6.55 -1.07 -17.18
CA LEU A 5 6.40 -0.85 -15.74
C LEU A 5 7.62 -0.12 -15.19
N ALA A 6 7.40 0.85 -14.30
CA ALA A 6 8.46 1.64 -13.72
C ALA A 6 9.17 0.88 -12.59
N GLU A 7 10.50 0.96 -12.56
CA GLU A 7 11.35 0.27 -11.56
C GLU A 7 11.86 1.21 -10.46
N GLU A 8 11.57 2.51 -10.57
CA GLU A 8 12.00 3.53 -9.61
C GLU A 8 10.93 4.61 -9.49
N ILE A 9 10.77 5.17 -8.28
CA ILE A 9 9.81 6.25 -8.03
C ILE A 9 10.44 7.59 -8.44
N PRO A 10 9.85 8.34 -9.40
CA PRO A 10 10.40 9.63 -9.81
C PRO A 10 10.46 10.61 -8.65
N GLN A 11 11.59 11.32 -8.50
CA GLN A 11 11.73 12.37 -7.48
C GLN A 11 10.66 13.46 -7.59
N ALA A 12 10.20 13.75 -8.81
CA ALA A 12 9.09 14.69 -9.04
C ALA A 12 7.76 14.19 -8.46
N LEU A 13 7.50 12.88 -8.48
CA LEU A 13 6.32 12.29 -7.82
C LEU A 13 6.44 12.41 -6.30
N LEU A 14 7.63 12.14 -5.74
CA LEU A 14 7.89 12.31 -4.30
C LEU A 14 7.70 13.76 -3.83
N LYS A 15 8.08 14.74 -4.65
CA LYS A 15 7.86 16.18 -4.34
C LYS A 15 6.40 16.59 -4.33
N LEU A 16 5.55 15.93 -5.13
CA LEU A 16 4.10 16.20 -5.15
C LEU A 16 3.35 15.40 -4.09
N TRP A 17 3.98 14.37 -3.51
CA TRP A 17 3.36 13.46 -2.56
C TRP A 17 2.73 14.22 -1.38
N PRO A 18 1.53 13.82 -0.90
CA PRO A 18 0.93 14.49 0.24
C PRO A 18 1.79 14.36 1.51
N ASP A 19 2.04 15.47 2.21
CA ASP A 19 2.89 15.49 3.42
C ASP A 19 2.30 14.67 4.58
N ASN A 20 0.98 14.53 4.60
CA ASN A 20 0.25 13.73 5.57
C ASN A 20 0.28 12.23 5.22
N TRP A 21 0.82 11.82 4.07
CA TRP A 21 0.98 10.42 3.71
C TRP A 21 2.43 9.97 3.94
N PHE A 22 2.61 8.71 4.33
CA PHE A 22 3.95 8.15 4.36
C PHE A 22 4.49 7.98 2.94
N ALA A 23 5.80 8.19 2.79
CA ALA A 23 6.47 8.09 1.50
C ALA A 23 6.20 6.73 0.83
N PRO A 24 5.95 6.72 -0.49
CA PRO A 24 5.65 5.50 -1.21
C PRO A 24 6.91 4.62 -1.32
N LYS A 25 6.70 3.32 -1.41
CA LYS A 25 7.72 2.31 -1.69
C LYS A 25 7.33 1.49 -2.90
N LEU A 26 8.32 1.08 -3.69
CA LEU A 26 8.10 0.12 -4.76
C LEU A 26 8.04 -1.28 -4.16
N VAL A 27 7.01 -2.04 -4.51
CA VAL A 27 6.88 -3.46 -4.14
C VAL A 27 7.53 -4.35 -5.20
N LEU A 28 7.18 -4.09 -6.45
CA LEU A 28 7.69 -4.70 -7.68
C LEU A 28 7.47 -3.70 -8.82
N PRO A 29 8.05 -3.90 -10.02
CA PRO A 29 7.92 -2.94 -11.12
C PRO A 29 6.46 -2.52 -11.36
N GLY A 30 6.19 -1.22 -11.24
CA GLY A 30 4.87 -0.62 -11.43
C GLY A 30 3.86 -0.81 -10.30
N VAL A 31 4.24 -1.40 -9.16
CA VAL A 31 3.37 -1.50 -7.99
C VAL A 31 3.94 -0.67 -6.85
N LEU A 32 3.21 0.37 -6.45
CA LEU A 32 3.56 1.20 -5.30
C LEU A 32 2.77 0.76 -4.08
N THR A 33 3.38 0.89 -2.91
CA THR A 33 2.66 0.84 -1.63
C THR A 33 2.94 2.10 -0.83
N PHE A 34 1.94 2.59 -0.12
CA PHE A 34 2.02 3.78 0.72
C PHE A 34 1.03 3.66 1.88
N SER A 35 1.17 4.53 2.87
CA SER A 35 0.15 4.68 3.91
C SER A 35 -0.43 6.08 3.77
N GLY A 36 -1.76 6.20 3.79
CA GLY A 36 -2.38 7.52 3.82
C GLY A 36 -2.32 8.15 5.19
N SER A 37 -3.16 9.17 5.36
CA SER A 37 -3.08 10.04 6.52
C SER A 37 -3.33 9.30 7.83
N SER A 38 -2.54 9.63 8.86
CA SER A 38 -2.77 9.17 10.23
C SER A 38 -4.18 9.53 10.74
N SER A 39 -4.80 10.53 10.11
CA SER A 39 -6.15 11.03 10.36
C SER A 39 -7.25 10.06 9.95
N GLY A 40 -6.98 9.15 9.00
CA GLY A 40 -7.97 8.21 8.46
C GLY A 40 -8.34 7.06 9.41
N GLY A 41 -7.63 6.87 10.52
CA GLY A 41 -7.86 5.75 11.43
C GLY A 41 -7.67 4.37 10.76
N LYS A 42 -7.84 3.32 11.57
CA LYS A 42 -7.90 1.92 11.09
C LYS A 42 -9.17 1.76 10.27
N GLY A 43 -9.05 1.80 8.94
CA GLY A 43 -10.18 1.64 8.02
C GLY A 43 -11.10 2.85 7.97
N ALA A 44 -10.61 3.98 7.44
CA ALA A 44 -11.46 5.11 7.05
C ALA A 44 -12.61 4.63 6.15
N GLU A 45 -13.74 5.31 6.21
CA GLU A 45 -14.82 5.07 5.24
C GLU A 45 -14.31 5.34 3.80
N PRO A 46 -14.76 4.56 2.80
CA PRO A 46 -14.30 4.67 1.41
C PRO A 46 -14.35 6.10 0.85
N GLU A 47 -15.38 6.86 1.21
CA GLU A 47 -15.61 8.23 0.74
C GLU A 47 -14.51 9.19 1.19
N VAL A 48 -13.95 9.00 2.39
CA VAL A 48 -12.85 9.84 2.89
C VAL A 48 -11.60 9.62 2.05
N LEU A 49 -11.31 8.37 1.70
CA LEU A 49 -10.16 8.04 0.86
C LEU A 49 -10.34 8.57 -0.57
N ASP A 50 -11.55 8.46 -1.13
CA ASP A 50 -11.85 9.04 -2.45
C ASP A 50 -11.62 10.57 -2.46
N GLU A 51 -12.00 11.29 -1.41
CA GLU A 51 -11.74 12.72 -1.28
C GLU A 51 -10.23 13.05 -1.20
N GLU A 52 -9.46 12.28 -0.43
CA GLU A 52 -8.00 12.45 -0.36
C GLU A 52 -7.33 12.19 -1.73
N LEU A 53 -7.75 11.12 -2.42
CA LEU A 53 -7.25 10.75 -3.74
C LEU A 53 -7.65 11.77 -4.81
N GLU A 54 -8.85 12.36 -4.73
CA GLU A 54 -9.27 13.44 -5.63
C GLU A 54 -8.47 14.72 -5.37
N GLY A 55 -8.17 15.04 -4.11
CA GLY A 55 -7.28 16.12 -3.73
C GLY A 55 -5.87 15.95 -4.34
N PHE A 56 -5.31 14.75 -4.24
CA PHE A 56 -4.02 14.44 -4.84
C PHE A 56 -4.08 14.43 -6.38
N SER A 57 -5.16 13.92 -6.96
CA SER A 57 -5.43 13.98 -8.40
C SER A 57 -5.41 15.42 -8.91
N ARG A 58 -6.06 16.35 -8.21
CA ARG A 58 -6.04 17.78 -8.56
C ARG A 58 -4.62 18.34 -8.57
N ARG A 59 -3.84 18.06 -7.53
CA ARG A 59 -2.43 18.47 -7.44
C ARG A 59 -1.58 17.93 -8.59
N LEU A 60 -1.75 16.65 -8.94
CA LEU A 60 -1.06 16.05 -10.10
C LEU A 60 -1.46 16.72 -11.42
N ARG A 61 -2.73 17.08 -11.58
CA ARG A 61 -3.21 17.80 -12.77
C ARG A 61 -2.61 19.20 -12.86
N GLU A 62 -2.56 19.93 -11.75
CA GLU A 62 -2.00 21.29 -11.67
C GLU A 62 -0.49 21.33 -11.92
N SER A 63 0.23 20.25 -11.64
CA SER A 63 1.67 20.16 -11.96
C SER A 63 1.95 20.08 -13.47
N GLY A 64 0.96 19.70 -14.28
CA GLY A 64 1.12 19.46 -15.72
C GLY A 64 1.93 18.20 -16.07
N GLN A 65 2.33 17.40 -15.07
CA GLN A 65 3.21 16.23 -15.24
C GLN A 65 2.50 14.90 -14.94
N ALA A 66 1.18 14.91 -14.72
CA ALA A 66 0.41 13.75 -14.28
C ALA A 66 0.65 12.49 -15.15
N GLU A 67 0.60 12.62 -16.47
CA GLU A 67 0.76 11.47 -17.38
C GLU A 67 2.16 10.84 -17.23
N GLU A 68 3.21 11.66 -17.23
CA GLU A 68 4.59 11.21 -17.08
C GLU A 68 4.84 10.53 -15.72
N LEU A 69 4.37 11.14 -14.64
CA LEU A 69 4.63 10.67 -13.27
C LEU A 69 3.85 9.41 -12.91
N LEU A 70 2.67 9.22 -13.48
CA LEU A 70 1.83 8.05 -13.23
C LEU A 70 2.09 6.92 -14.21
N ASN A 71 2.73 7.20 -15.35
CA ASN A 71 3.06 6.18 -16.34
C ASN A 71 3.95 5.11 -15.72
N GLY A 72 3.64 3.85 -16.04
CA GLY A 72 4.36 2.70 -15.51
C GLY A 72 3.98 2.26 -14.10
N PHE A 73 3.04 2.93 -13.41
CA PHE A 73 2.55 2.50 -12.10
C PHE A 73 1.05 2.12 -12.12
N PRO A 74 0.63 1.01 -12.74
CA PRO A 74 -0.80 0.70 -12.87
C PRO A 74 -1.52 0.41 -11.54
N LEU A 75 -0.80 0.01 -10.49
CA LEU A 75 -1.41 -0.44 -9.23
C LEU A 75 -0.71 0.18 -8.02
N TRP A 76 -1.49 0.81 -7.15
CA TRP A 76 -1.04 1.34 -5.88
C TRP A 76 -1.78 0.61 -4.75
N VAL A 77 -1.09 0.36 -3.64
CA VAL A 77 -1.64 -0.31 -2.46
C VAL A 77 -1.46 0.56 -1.24
N MET A 78 -2.57 0.99 -0.68
CA MET A 78 -2.58 1.66 0.60
C MET A 78 -2.55 0.60 1.72
N ALA A 79 -1.57 0.66 2.61
CA ALA A 79 -1.42 -0.29 3.70
C ALA A 79 -0.84 0.38 4.94
N ASP A 80 -1.07 -0.21 6.12
CA ASP A 80 -0.61 0.35 7.40
C ASP A 80 0.93 0.44 7.47
N GLU A 81 1.63 -0.56 6.92
CA GLU A 81 3.09 -0.62 6.93
C GLU A 81 3.68 -0.88 5.53
N PRO A 82 3.90 0.19 4.75
CA PRO A 82 4.44 0.09 3.38
C PRO A 82 5.80 -0.62 3.33
N GLY A 83 6.60 -0.48 4.39
CA GLY A 83 7.89 -1.16 4.54
C GLY A 83 7.76 -2.68 4.63
N PHE A 84 6.75 -3.18 5.33
CA PHE A 84 6.47 -4.61 5.43
C PHE A 84 5.96 -5.16 4.09
N VAL A 85 5.03 -4.44 3.45
CA VAL A 85 4.45 -4.81 2.15
C VAL A 85 5.53 -4.91 1.07
N ALA A 86 6.43 -3.94 0.99
CA ALA A 86 7.49 -3.90 -0.02
C ALA A 86 8.64 -4.89 0.23
N LYS A 87 8.67 -5.59 1.37
CA LYS A 87 9.78 -6.47 1.75
C LYS A 87 9.84 -7.75 0.92
N SER A 88 8.69 -8.27 0.48
CA SER A 88 8.61 -9.49 -0.32
C SER A 88 7.32 -9.56 -1.11
N LEU A 89 7.31 -10.37 -2.18
CA LEU A 89 6.11 -10.67 -2.95
C LEU A 89 5.02 -11.29 -2.06
N ASP A 90 5.41 -12.21 -1.17
CA ASP A 90 4.48 -12.89 -0.27
C ASP A 90 3.77 -11.90 0.67
N ASN A 91 4.50 -10.92 1.23
CA ASN A 91 3.92 -9.90 2.08
C ASN A 91 2.93 -9.03 1.30
N PHE A 92 3.27 -8.65 0.07
CA PHE A 92 2.37 -7.90 -0.79
C PHE A 92 1.09 -8.67 -1.09
N LEU A 93 1.20 -9.92 -1.53
CA LEU A 93 0.04 -10.75 -1.85
C LEU A 93 -0.84 -10.95 -0.62
N TRP A 94 -0.23 -11.30 0.52
CA TRP A 94 -0.96 -11.52 1.76
C TRP A 94 -1.66 -10.25 2.23
N VAL A 95 -0.95 -9.13 2.40
CA VAL A 95 -1.56 -7.89 2.90
C VAL A 95 -2.66 -7.41 1.95
N THR A 96 -2.37 -7.35 0.65
CA THR A 96 -3.29 -6.75 -0.32
C THR A 96 -4.58 -7.53 -0.42
N PHE A 97 -4.52 -8.85 -0.59
CA PHE A 97 -5.67 -9.66 -0.96
C PHE A 97 -6.39 -10.32 0.23
N THR A 98 -5.83 -10.25 1.44
CA THR A 98 -6.53 -10.73 2.65
C THR A 98 -7.17 -9.63 3.48
N ARG A 99 -6.93 -8.36 3.14
CA ARG A 99 -7.43 -7.19 3.90
C ARG A 99 -8.30 -6.25 3.07
N SER A 100 -8.46 -6.49 1.77
CA SER A 100 -9.32 -5.69 0.90
C SER A 100 -10.66 -6.38 0.65
N ASP A 101 -11.75 -5.64 0.74
CA ASP A 101 -13.05 -5.94 0.15
C ASP A 101 -13.14 -5.29 -1.25
N PRO A 102 -13.14 -6.07 -2.35
CA PRO A 102 -13.19 -5.51 -3.70
C PRO A 102 -14.35 -4.55 -3.98
N ALA A 103 -15.45 -4.62 -3.22
CA ALA A 103 -16.59 -3.73 -3.39
C ALA A 103 -16.39 -2.35 -2.72
N ARG A 104 -15.52 -2.25 -1.71
CA ARG A 104 -15.36 -1.06 -0.86
C ARG A 104 -13.97 -0.44 -0.93
N ASP A 105 -12.95 -1.24 -1.21
CA ASP A 105 -11.55 -0.85 -1.09
C ASP A 105 -10.86 -0.65 -2.44
N VAL A 106 -11.63 -0.48 -3.52
CA VAL A 106 -11.11 -0.24 -4.87
C VAL A 106 -11.37 1.21 -5.28
N HIS A 107 -10.29 1.96 -5.42
CA HIS A 107 -10.28 3.39 -5.71
C HIS A 107 -9.37 3.68 -6.91
N GLY A 108 -9.25 4.95 -7.30
CA GLY A 108 -8.29 5.30 -8.36
C GLY A 108 -7.95 6.78 -8.42
N ILE A 109 -6.74 7.05 -8.93
CA ILE A 109 -6.32 8.41 -9.27
C ILE A 109 -7.02 8.83 -10.56
N PHE A 110 -7.60 10.03 -10.58
CA PHE A 110 -8.51 10.47 -11.65
C PHE A 110 -9.66 9.48 -11.88
N ALA A 111 -10.32 9.06 -10.80
CA ALA A 111 -11.51 8.22 -10.86
C ALA A 111 -12.67 8.93 -11.59
N PHE A 112 -13.50 8.15 -12.28
CA PHE A 112 -14.66 8.65 -13.00
C PHE A 112 -15.74 7.57 -13.10
N THR A 113 -16.98 8.00 -13.30
CA THR A 113 -18.08 7.11 -13.70
C THR A 113 -18.66 7.61 -15.02
N GLU A 114 -18.57 6.79 -16.06
CA GLU A 114 -19.16 7.08 -17.37
C GLU A 114 -20.20 6.01 -17.70
N ARG A 115 -21.46 6.41 -17.89
CA ARG A 115 -22.57 5.49 -18.21
C ARG A 115 -22.65 4.27 -17.26
N LYS A 116 -22.54 4.52 -15.95
CA LYS A 116 -22.50 3.50 -14.87
C LYS A 116 -21.28 2.56 -14.88
N HIS A 117 -20.27 2.85 -15.70
CA HIS A 117 -18.98 2.17 -15.66
C HIS A 117 -18.02 3.02 -14.84
N TRP A 118 -17.60 2.49 -13.71
CA TRP A 118 -16.55 3.10 -12.91
C TRP A 118 -15.18 2.77 -13.52
N GLY A 119 -14.25 3.70 -13.43
CA GLY A 119 -12.85 3.49 -13.78
C GLY A 119 -11.97 4.63 -13.31
N CYS A 120 -10.68 4.55 -13.62
CA CYS A 120 -9.70 5.58 -13.32
C CYS A 120 -8.78 5.80 -14.53
N ARG A 121 -8.33 7.05 -14.73
CA ARG A 121 -7.35 7.37 -15.80
C ARG A 121 -5.91 7.27 -15.32
N GLY A 122 -5.70 7.31 -14.00
CA GLY A 122 -4.43 7.00 -13.36
C GLY A 122 -4.41 5.57 -12.78
N PRO A 123 -3.51 5.34 -11.81
CA PRO A 123 -3.38 4.06 -11.12
C PRO A 123 -4.65 3.63 -10.41
N LEU A 124 -4.90 2.31 -10.41
CA LEU A 124 -5.86 1.67 -9.51
C LEU A 124 -5.27 1.67 -8.10
N VAL A 125 -6.07 2.01 -7.10
CA VAL A 125 -5.65 2.04 -5.70
C VAL A 125 -6.45 1.00 -4.92
N ILE A 126 -5.77 0.09 -4.22
CA ILE A 126 -6.40 -0.87 -3.32
C ILE A 126 -6.13 -0.45 -1.87
N ASP A 127 -7.18 -0.29 -1.07
CA ASP A 127 -7.07 -0.07 0.37
C ASP A 127 -6.97 -1.42 1.12
N ALA A 128 -5.76 -1.77 1.52
CA ALA A 128 -5.44 -2.98 2.27
C ALA A 128 -5.16 -2.70 3.76
N ARG A 129 -5.59 -1.55 4.28
CA ARG A 129 -5.44 -1.22 5.70
C ARG A 129 -6.32 -2.11 6.56
N ILE A 130 -5.87 -2.39 7.78
CA ILE A 130 -6.66 -3.12 8.77
C ILE A 130 -7.93 -2.33 9.10
N LYS A 131 -9.08 -3.01 9.02
CA LYS A 131 -10.40 -2.45 9.37
C LYS A 131 -10.80 -2.85 10.80
N PRO A 132 -11.70 -2.13 11.49
CA PRO A 132 -12.05 -2.40 12.89
C PRO A 132 -12.66 -3.79 13.12
N HIS A 133 -13.28 -4.37 12.10
CA HIS A 133 -13.90 -5.70 12.16
C HIS A 133 -12.93 -6.84 11.80
N HIS A 134 -11.70 -6.54 11.37
CA HIS A 134 -10.69 -7.57 11.18
C HIS A 134 -10.25 -8.16 12.52
N ALA A 135 -9.90 -9.45 12.51
CA ALA A 135 -9.25 -10.06 13.65
C ALA A 135 -7.93 -9.31 13.95
N PRO A 136 -7.58 -9.13 15.24
CA PRO A 136 -6.27 -8.60 15.60
C PRO A 136 -5.15 -9.43 14.96
N PRO A 137 -4.00 -8.81 14.62
CA PRO A 137 -2.84 -9.54 14.16
C PRO A 137 -2.42 -10.63 15.16
N LEU A 138 -1.95 -11.77 14.65
CA LEU A 138 -1.29 -12.77 15.48
C LEU A 138 0.10 -12.27 15.82
N GLU A 139 0.28 -11.81 17.06
CA GLU A 139 1.57 -11.35 17.57
C GLU A 139 2.24 -12.46 18.38
N SER A 140 3.55 -12.61 18.19
CA SER A 140 4.34 -13.55 19.00
C SER A 140 4.55 -12.98 20.39
N ASP A 141 4.41 -13.82 21.42
CA ASP A 141 4.73 -13.42 22.79
C ASP A 141 6.25 -13.19 22.91
N PRO A 142 6.70 -11.96 23.27
CA PRO A 142 8.12 -11.61 23.28
C PRO A 142 8.92 -12.43 24.29
N ASP A 143 8.31 -12.89 25.38
CA ASP A 143 9.01 -13.70 26.38
C ASP A 143 9.12 -15.16 25.93
N VAL A 144 8.14 -15.66 25.19
CA VAL A 144 8.24 -16.95 24.50
C VAL A 144 9.33 -16.90 23.43
N VAL A 145 9.37 -15.84 22.61
CA VAL A 145 10.42 -15.65 21.58
C VAL A 145 11.81 -15.66 22.23
N LYS A 146 12.05 -14.85 23.26
CA LYS A 146 13.34 -14.84 23.99
C LYS A 146 13.71 -16.21 24.54
N ARG A 147 12.74 -16.96 25.07
CA ARG A 147 12.99 -18.30 25.60
C ARG A 147 13.41 -19.27 24.49
N VAL A 148 12.77 -19.20 23.32
CA VAL A 148 13.13 -20.02 22.16
C VAL A 148 14.52 -19.61 21.62
N GLU A 149 14.81 -18.32 21.50
CA GLU A 149 16.14 -17.84 21.09
C GLU A 149 17.25 -18.30 22.04
N ALA A 150 17.01 -18.29 23.35
CA ALA A 150 17.95 -18.80 24.35
C ALA A 150 18.20 -20.32 24.24
N LEU A 151 17.23 -21.07 23.70
CA LEU A 151 17.38 -22.50 23.39
C LEU A 151 18.10 -22.74 22.05
N ALA A 152 18.05 -21.78 21.12
CA ALA A 152 18.72 -21.83 19.82
C ALA A 152 20.19 -21.35 19.84
N ALA A 153 20.61 -20.69 20.93
CA ALA A 153 21.98 -20.20 21.09
C ALA A 153 23.04 -21.33 20.98
N PRO A 154 24.30 -21.01 20.63
CA PRO A 154 25.36 -22.01 20.48
C PRO A 154 25.49 -22.97 21.67
N GLY A 155 25.54 -24.27 21.38
CA GLY A 155 25.64 -25.33 22.39
C GLY A 155 24.35 -25.63 23.17
N ARG A 156 23.20 -25.07 22.77
CA ARG A 156 21.90 -25.27 23.41
C ARG A 156 21.04 -26.27 22.62
N PRO A 157 19.92 -26.78 23.20
CA PRO A 157 19.18 -27.92 22.65
C PRO A 157 18.63 -27.72 21.24
N LEU A 158 18.42 -26.48 20.80
CA LEU A 158 17.89 -26.17 19.48
C LEU A 158 18.94 -25.57 18.53
N HIS A 159 20.22 -25.61 18.90
CA HIS A 159 21.28 -25.04 18.08
C HIS A 159 21.39 -25.75 16.71
N GLY A 160 21.32 -24.97 15.63
CA GLY A 160 21.48 -25.47 14.25
C GLY A 160 20.24 -26.13 13.64
N LEU A 161 19.09 -26.10 14.33
CA LEU A 161 17.83 -26.64 13.81
C LEU A 161 16.98 -25.61 13.05
N PHE A 162 17.34 -24.33 13.13
CA PHE A 162 16.65 -23.19 12.52
C PHE A 162 17.67 -22.17 12.01
#